data_AF-N6TVR6-F1
#
_entry.id   AF-N6TVR6-F1
#
_cell.length_a   1.000
_cell.length_b   1.000
_cell.length_c   1.000
_cell.angle_alpha   90.00
_cell.angle_beta   90.00
_cell.angle_gamma   90.00
#
_symmetry.space_group_name_H-M   'P 1'
#
loop_
_entity.id
_entity.type
_entity.pdbx_description
1 polymer ?
#
loop_
_entity_poly.entity_id
_entity_poly.type
_entity_poly.pdbx_seq_one_letter_code
_entity_poly.pdbx_strand_id
1 'polypeptide(L)'
;MVKQANVSGNLDAPEGGFDAIMQAVVCRNQIGWREKARRLLVFSTDASFHYAGDGKLGGIVKPNDGSCHLSREGYYSESSYQDYPSIEQINLAVKKNAINVIFAVTGNTIGVYEQLAKHIEGASVAKLEKDSSNIVELIKEQYEQISSSVEMKHNASSAVSIRFFTNCLNASGTVVNTNKCGNIKVGDVINFKIDIEVLKCPKERKDRFQTIQIYPVGINESLIIDLEMLCECNCEKPGDKYYQENAPACGLHGTYKCGICDCNPGAFGRHCECSGDEIAKHPKTIGCAPPNSTTGIECSGRGTCICGRCDCESRGLGTEKIYGDYCECDNFSCERHMGELCSGETHGTCDCGVCNCKPGWTGSNCACEESNAGCYPPDVIEGEICSGHGMCVCGACVCEDTQESRYSGKFCEKCPVSSSAQD
;
A
#
# COMPACT_ATOMS: atom_id res chain seq x y z
N MET A 1 57.62 19.58 17.00
CA MET A 1 56.59 19.10 16.05
C MET A 1 55.87 20.25 15.35
N VAL A 2 54.99 21.06 15.98
CA VAL A 2 54.27 22.14 15.23
C VAL A 2 55.21 23.25 14.72
N LYS A 3 56.10 23.79 15.55
CA LYS A 3 57.07 24.84 15.15
C LYS A 3 58.09 24.40 14.08
N GLN A 4 58.18 23.10 13.79
CA GLN A 4 59.10 22.54 12.79
C GLN A 4 58.43 22.33 11.43
N ALA A 5 57.11 22.55 11.33
CA ALA A 5 56.40 22.46 10.07
C ALA A 5 56.72 23.68 9.20
N ASN A 6 57.22 23.45 7.98
CA ASN A 6 57.45 24.51 7.02
C ASN A 6 56.17 24.79 6.23
N VAL A 7 55.97 26.07 5.90
CA VAL A 7 54.91 26.49 4.99
C VAL A 7 55.32 26.14 3.55
N SER A 8 54.39 25.58 2.80
CA SER A 8 54.52 25.36 1.34
C SER A 8 53.62 26.36 0.60
N GLY A 9 53.75 26.43 -0.72
CA GLY A 9 52.85 27.21 -1.57
C GLY A 9 52.38 26.41 -2.79
N ASN A 10 51.26 26.82 -3.36
CA ASN A 10 50.67 26.31 -4.60
C ASN A 10 50.53 27.44 -5.64
N LEU A 11 50.14 27.08 -6.87
CA LEU A 11 50.06 28.02 -8.00
C LEU A 11 48.66 28.62 -8.17
N ASP A 12 47.63 27.81 -7.94
CA ASP A 12 46.23 28.18 -8.01
C ASP A 12 45.64 28.49 -6.63
N ALA A 13 44.43 29.06 -6.61
CA ALA A 13 43.80 29.50 -5.37
C ALA A 13 43.15 28.36 -4.55
N PRO A 14 42.46 27.36 -5.13
CA PRO A 14 41.91 26.25 -4.35
C PRO A 14 42.99 25.28 -3.86
N GLU A 15 42.76 24.68 -2.70
CA GLU A 15 43.69 23.73 -2.08
C GLU A 15 43.18 22.29 -2.15
N GLY A 16 44.10 21.33 -2.09
CA GLY A 16 43.81 19.88 -2.05
C GLY A 16 43.33 19.36 -0.70
N GLY A 17 42.63 20.17 0.10
CA GLY A 17 42.26 19.83 1.47
C GLY A 17 41.35 18.60 1.60
N PHE A 18 40.59 18.29 0.56
CA PHE A 18 39.68 17.14 0.52
C PHE A 18 40.41 15.79 0.57
N ASP A 19 41.58 15.68 -0.07
CA ASP A 19 42.43 14.50 0.07
C ASP A 19 42.91 14.31 1.51
N ALA A 20 43.32 15.41 2.15
CA ALA A 20 43.78 15.38 3.54
C ALA A 20 42.65 14.95 4.49
N ILE A 21 41.43 15.47 4.29
CA ILE A 21 40.24 15.05 5.06
C ILE A 21 39.99 13.55 4.86
N MET A 22 39.95 13.08 3.62
CA MET A 22 39.71 11.66 3.31
C MET A 22 40.74 10.77 4.03
N GLN A 23 42.03 11.05 3.85
CA GLN A 23 43.10 10.26 4.46
C GLN A 23 43.07 10.32 5.99
N ALA A 24 42.82 11.48 6.59
CA ALA A 24 42.68 11.61 8.05
C ALA A 24 41.48 10.82 8.61
N VAL A 25 40.41 10.68 7.82
CA VAL A 25 39.20 9.96 8.22
C VAL A 25 39.40 8.43 8.10
N VAL A 26 39.97 7.96 7.00
CA VAL A 26 40.04 6.51 6.69
C VAL A 26 41.29 5.81 7.24
N CYS A 27 42.39 6.53 7.45
CA CYS A 27 43.63 5.98 8.00
C CYS A 27 43.61 5.85 9.54
N ARG A 28 42.62 5.11 10.07
CA ARG A 28 42.36 5.02 11.52
C ARG A 28 43.58 4.64 12.35
N ASN A 29 44.38 3.69 11.87
CA ASN A 29 45.53 3.16 12.60
C ASN A 29 46.71 4.15 12.61
N GLN A 30 46.98 4.78 11.47
CA GLN A 30 48.07 5.74 11.32
C GLN A 30 47.78 7.04 12.09
N ILE A 31 46.52 7.51 12.06
CA ILE A 31 46.08 8.68 12.82
C ILE A 31 45.89 8.36 14.31
N GLY A 32 45.50 7.12 14.64
CA GLY A 32 45.31 6.66 16.02
C GLY A 32 43.94 7.03 16.61
N TRP A 33 42.88 6.99 15.80
CA TRP A 33 41.52 7.24 16.30
C TRP A 33 41.12 6.21 17.36
N ARG A 34 40.81 6.68 18.56
CA ARG A 34 40.33 5.82 19.65
C ARG A 34 38.91 5.28 19.36
N GLU A 35 38.64 4.05 19.75
CA GLU A 35 37.31 3.42 19.61
C GLU A 35 36.26 4.08 20.50
N LYS A 36 36.58 4.25 21.78
CA LYS A 36 35.68 4.81 22.80
C LYS A 36 35.95 6.29 23.05
N ALA A 37 35.88 7.09 21.99
CA ALA A 37 36.04 8.54 22.09
C ALA A 37 35.24 9.23 21.00
N ARG A 38 34.81 10.46 21.29
CA ARG A 38 34.32 11.36 20.25
C ARG A 38 35.48 11.81 19.38
N ARG A 39 35.31 11.70 18.06
CA ARG A 39 36.34 12.01 17.05
C ARG A 39 36.02 13.37 16.45
N LEU A 40 36.95 14.31 16.57
CA LEU A 40 36.84 15.66 16.04
C LEU A 40 38.00 15.90 15.08
N LEU A 41 37.68 16.20 13.82
CA LEU A 41 38.65 16.61 12.82
C LEU A 41 38.52 18.11 12.61
N VAL A 42 39.53 18.88 13.00
CA VAL A 42 39.56 20.33 12.76
C VAL A 42 40.28 20.57 11.44
N PHE A 43 39.57 21.14 10.47
CA PHE A 43 40.09 21.53 9.17
C PHE A 43 40.19 23.06 9.11
N SER A 44 41.40 23.58 8.97
CA SER A 44 41.65 25.02 8.91
C SER A 44 42.24 25.43 7.58
N THR A 45 41.64 26.43 6.92
CA THR A 45 42.16 27.04 5.68
C THR A 45 41.58 28.44 5.50
N ASP A 46 42.27 29.27 4.73
CA ASP A 46 41.80 30.57 4.27
C ASP A 46 41.36 30.57 2.80
N ALA A 47 41.42 29.41 2.13
CA ALA A 47 41.14 29.23 0.71
C ALA A 47 39.95 28.29 0.43
N SER A 48 39.55 28.25 -0.84
CA SER A 48 38.60 27.27 -1.37
C SER A 48 39.25 25.88 -1.52
N PHE A 49 38.48 24.88 -1.96
CA PHE A 49 38.95 23.50 -2.11
C PHE A 49 38.78 22.98 -3.53
N HIS A 50 39.67 22.07 -3.93
CA HIS A 50 39.44 21.19 -5.09
C HIS A 50 38.55 20.01 -4.73
N TYR A 51 37.83 19.50 -5.73
CA TYR A 51 36.96 18.34 -5.61
C TYR A 51 37.01 17.46 -6.88
N ALA A 52 36.39 16.28 -6.80
CA ALA A 52 36.37 15.31 -7.89
C ALA A 52 36.05 15.95 -9.25
N GLY A 53 36.90 15.69 -10.24
CA GLY A 53 36.87 16.26 -11.58
C GLY A 53 38.01 17.25 -11.85
N ASP A 54 38.49 17.97 -10.82
CA ASP A 54 39.54 18.98 -10.98
C ASP A 54 40.90 18.35 -11.34
N GLY A 55 41.19 17.13 -10.86
CA GLY A 55 42.42 16.40 -11.18
C GLY A 55 42.60 16.11 -12.67
N LYS A 56 41.51 16.15 -13.45
CA LYS A 56 41.55 15.99 -14.91
C LYS A 56 42.43 17.04 -15.59
N LEU A 57 42.50 18.25 -15.05
CA LEU A 57 43.39 19.31 -15.57
C LEU A 57 44.87 18.94 -15.42
N GLY A 58 45.21 18.17 -14.39
CA GLY A 58 46.55 17.61 -14.15
C GLY A 58 46.78 16.25 -14.81
N GLY A 59 45.86 15.77 -15.65
CA GLY A 59 45.95 14.45 -16.29
C GLY A 59 45.58 13.27 -15.38
N ILE A 60 45.06 13.54 -14.17
CA ILE A 60 44.63 12.52 -13.21
C ILE A 60 43.15 12.22 -13.45
N VAL A 61 42.85 11.00 -13.90
CA VAL A 61 41.48 10.57 -14.26
C VAL A 61 40.98 9.37 -13.46
N LYS A 62 41.83 8.80 -12.60
CA LYS A 62 41.46 7.69 -11.70
C LYS A 62 40.68 8.29 -10.52
N PRO A 63 39.43 7.88 -10.27
CA PRO A 63 38.67 8.37 -9.13
C PRO A 63 39.32 7.99 -7.81
N ASN A 64 39.10 8.80 -6.77
CA ASN A 64 39.46 8.48 -5.39
C ASN A 64 38.78 7.17 -4.96
N ASP A 65 39.52 6.26 -4.33
CA ASP A 65 39.00 4.96 -3.89
C ASP A 65 38.45 4.94 -2.45
N GLY A 66 38.56 6.05 -1.72
CA GLY A 66 38.12 6.17 -0.33
C GLY A 66 38.88 5.28 0.65
N SER A 67 40.09 4.82 0.28
CA SER A 67 40.95 3.96 1.09
C SER A 67 42.16 4.70 1.65
N CYS A 68 42.83 4.09 2.63
CA CYS A 68 44.00 4.67 3.27
C CYS A 68 45.28 4.41 2.45
N HIS A 69 46.01 5.48 2.12
CA HIS A 69 47.25 5.49 1.34
C HIS A 69 48.32 6.39 1.97
N LEU A 70 48.42 6.39 3.30
CA LEU A 70 49.52 7.04 3.99
C LEU A 70 50.77 6.15 4.00
N SER A 71 51.90 6.71 3.58
CA SER A 71 53.21 6.08 3.70
C SER A 71 53.63 5.93 5.17
N ARG A 72 54.73 5.20 5.42
CA ARG A 72 55.27 5.05 6.79
C ARG A 72 55.70 6.38 7.41
N GLU A 73 56.09 7.33 6.56
CA GLU A 73 56.49 8.69 6.90
C GLU A 73 55.29 9.65 7.05
N GLY A 74 54.07 9.18 6.73
CA GLY A 74 52.84 9.97 6.86
C GLY A 74 52.48 10.80 5.63
N TYR A 75 53.11 10.55 4.47
CA TYR A 75 52.75 11.23 3.22
C TYR A 75 51.67 10.48 2.45
N TYR A 76 50.76 11.19 1.80
CA TYR A 76 49.75 10.59 0.93
C TYR A 76 50.41 10.14 -0.38
N SER A 77 50.48 8.83 -0.64
CA SER A 77 51.22 8.27 -1.77
C SER A 77 50.47 8.32 -3.10
N GLU A 78 49.14 8.48 -3.07
CA GLU A 78 48.29 8.45 -4.26
C GLU A 78 47.88 9.86 -4.76
N SER A 79 48.41 10.94 -4.18
CA SER A 79 48.03 12.32 -4.53
C SER A 79 48.23 12.68 -6.01
N SER A 80 49.19 12.03 -6.68
CA SER A 80 49.47 12.23 -8.11
C SER A 80 48.83 11.18 -9.02
N TYR A 81 48.11 10.21 -8.44
CA TYR A 81 47.55 9.07 -9.16
C TYR A 81 46.04 8.97 -9.03
N GLN A 82 45.43 9.53 -7.99
CA GLN A 82 43.99 9.58 -7.76
C GLN A 82 43.50 11.02 -7.77
N ASP A 83 42.32 11.23 -8.35
CA ASP A 83 41.62 12.50 -8.32
C ASP A 83 41.15 12.80 -6.90
N TYR A 84 40.79 14.07 -6.65
CA TYR A 84 40.24 14.50 -5.38
C TYR A 84 38.94 13.74 -5.07
N PRO A 85 38.61 13.49 -3.80
CA PRO A 85 37.37 12.83 -3.45
C PRO A 85 36.18 13.76 -3.72
N SER A 86 35.03 13.18 -4.03
CA SER A 86 33.77 13.92 -4.09
C SER A 86 33.26 14.25 -2.69
N ILE A 87 32.36 15.24 -2.61
CA ILE A 87 31.71 15.62 -1.34
C ILE A 87 30.99 14.40 -0.71
N GLU A 88 30.33 13.58 -1.54
CA GLU A 88 29.62 12.41 -1.04
C GLU A 88 30.58 11.31 -0.56
N GLN A 89 31.74 11.13 -1.20
CA GLN A 89 32.76 10.20 -0.70
C GLN A 89 33.25 10.61 0.69
N ILE A 90 33.49 11.91 0.92
CA ILE A 90 33.85 12.44 2.24
C ILE A 90 32.72 12.19 3.23
N ASN A 91 31.47 12.49 2.88
CA ASN A 91 30.31 12.27 3.74
C ASN A 91 30.18 10.80 4.17
N LEU A 92 30.28 9.87 3.23
CA LEU A 92 30.26 8.43 3.50
C LEU A 92 31.40 8.00 4.43
N ALA A 93 32.61 8.50 4.19
CA ALA A 93 33.78 8.18 5.02
C ALA A 93 33.62 8.73 6.45
N VAL A 94 33.17 9.98 6.59
CA VAL A 94 32.94 10.65 7.88
C VAL A 94 31.85 9.93 8.68
N LYS A 95 30.73 9.59 8.02
CA LYS A 95 29.62 8.81 8.61
C LYS A 95 30.09 7.43 9.07
N LYS A 96 30.77 6.67 8.20
CA LYS A 96 31.26 5.32 8.52
C LYS A 96 32.25 5.32 9.69
N ASN A 97 33.04 6.38 9.84
CA ASN A 97 34.04 6.50 10.88
C ASN A 97 33.57 7.34 12.09
N ALA A 98 32.31 7.75 12.13
CA ALA A 98 31.72 8.55 13.23
C ALA A 98 32.58 9.76 13.62
N ILE A 99 33.07 10.51 12.63
CA ILE A 99 33.90 11.71 12.82
C ILE A 99 33.02 12.96 12.74
N ASN A 100 33.30 13.96 13.55
CA ASN A 100 32.72 15.29 13.40
C ASN A 100 33.78 16.21 12.79
N VAL A 101 33.44 16.90 11.71
CA VAL A 101 34.37 17.77 10.98
C VAL A 101 34.08 19.22 11.34
N ILE A 102 35.08 19.95 11.79
CA ILE A 102 34.97 21.37 12.12
C ILE A 102 35.76 22.15 11.06
N PHE A 103 35.06 22.86 10.19
CA PHE A 103 35.65 23.76 9.22
C PHE A 103 35.92 25.12 9.87
N ALA A 104 37.17 25.35 10.27
CA ALA A 104 37.66 26.61 10.82
C ALA A 104 38.23 27.47 9.68
N VAL A 105 37.41 28.34 9.10
CA VAL A 105 37.75 29.03 7.84
C VAL A 105 37.66 30.54 7.96
N THR A 106 38.43 31.27 7.16
CA THR A 106 38.41 32.73 7.21
C THR A 106 37.10 33.30 6.66
N GLY A 107 36.77 34.54 7.05
CA GLY A 107 35.49 35.16 6.70
C GLY A 107 35.20 35.27 5.20
N ASN A 108 36.22 35.21 4.33
CA ASN A 108 36.05 35.31 2.89
C ASN A 108 35.51 34.01 2.27
N THR A 109 35.77 32.85 2.88
CA THR A 109 35.39 31.52 2.35
C THR A 109 34.26 30.87 3.13
N ILE A 110 33.87 31.45 4.27
CA ILE A 110 32.87 30.89 5.19
C ILE A 110 31.57 30.47 4.51
N GLY A 111 31.03 31.30 3.61
CA GLY A 111 29.76 31.00 2.93
C GLY A 111 29.83 29.75 2.04
N VAL A 112 30.99 29.43 1.46
CA VAL A 112 31.18 28.21 0.66
C VAL A 112 31.21 26.98 1.58
N TYR A 113 31.92 27.06 2.69
CA TYR A 113 32.00 25.97 3.67
C TYR A 113 30.67 25.75 4.40
N GLU A 114 29.85 26.78 4.61
CA GLU A 114 28.49 26.64 5.13
C GLU A 114 27.59 25.82 4.19
N GLN A 115 27.74 25.97 2.88
CA GLN A 115 27.02 25.12 1.92
C GLN A 115 27.60 23.70 1.91
N LEU A 116 28.92 23.55 1.99
CA LEU A 116 29.57 22.24 2.06
C LEU A 116 29.12 21.46 3.31
N ALA A 117 29.10 22.09 4.47
CA ALA A 117 28.75 21.44 5.75
C ALA A 117 27.32 20.87 5.75
N LYS A 118 26.40 21.43 4.96
CA LYS A 118 25.04 20.87 4.80
C LYS A 118 25.03 19.49 4.14
N HIS A 119 26.08 19.13 3.40
CA HIS A 119 26.21 17.87 2.68
C HIS A 119 27.05 16.83 3.44
N ILE A 120 27.68 17.19 4.56
CA ILE A 120 28.52 16.29 5.36
C ILE A 120 27.91 16.13 6.75
N GLU A 121 27.52 14.91 7.11
CA GLU A 121 26.94 14.64 8.43
C GLU A 121 27.95 14.92 9.55
N GLY A 122 27.53 15.67 10.57
CA GLY A 122 28.40 16.03 11.68
C GLY A 122 29.44 17.09 11.35
N ALA A 123 29.30 17.79 10.22
CA ALA A 123 30.12 18.93 9.90
C ALA A 123 29.55 20.23 10.50
N SER A 124 30.45 21.08 10.98
CA SER A 124 30.15 22.45 11.41
C SER A 124 31.16 23.43 10.84
N VAL A 125 30.80 24.71 10.83
CA VAL A 125 31.64 25.79 10.31
C VAL A 125 31.80 26.84 11.39
N ALA A 126 33.01 27.34 11.54
CA ALA A 126 33.31 28.43 12.44
C ALA A 126 34.33 29.40 11.81
N LYS A 127 34.18 30.68 12.12
CA LYS A 127 35.03 31.73 11.58
C LYS A 127 36.40 31.72 12.26
N LEU A 128 37.44 31.53 11.48
CA LEU A 128 38.84 31.66 11.89
C LEU A 128 39.35 33.08 11.59
N GLU A 129 40.00 33.71 12.55
CA GLU A 129 40.71 34.97 12.32
C GLU A 129 41.96 34.73 11.47
N LYS A 130 42.40 35.75 10.71
CA LYS A 130 43.49 35.59 9.72
C LYS A 130 44.82 35.12 10.33
N ASP A 131 45.05 35.44 11.60
CA ASP A 131 46.23 35.04 12.36
C ASP A 131 46.01 33.73 13.16
N SER A 132 44.83 33.11 13.01
CA SER A 132 44.38 31.92 13.75
C SER A 132 44.38 32.10 15.28
N SER A 133 44.36 33.34 15.78
CA SER A 133 44.42 33.65 17.22
C SER A 133 43.26 33.05 18.02
N ASN A 134 42.09 32.89 17.39
CA ASN A 134 40.87 32.41 18.04
C ASN A 134 40.65 30.88 17.93
N ILE A 135 41.60 30.09 17.40
CA ILE A 135 41.39 28.66 17.14
C ILE A 135 41.04 27.84 18.41
N VAL A 136 41.60 28.21 19.56
CA VAL A 136 41.36 27.48 20.82
C VAL A 136 39.93 27.68 21.32
N GLU A 137 39.47 28.93 21.29
CA GLU A 137 38.10 29.28 21.70
C GLU A 137 37.08 28.65 20.75
N LEU A 138 37.36 28.71 19.44
CA LEU A 138 36.56 28.08 18.39
C LEU A 138 36.37 26.58 18.65
N ILE A 139 37.45 25.83 18.91
CA ILE A 139 37.35 24.38 19.16
C ILE A 139 36.53 24.10 20.42
N LYS A 140 36.68 24.91 21.46
CA LYS A 140 35.93 24.76 22.71
C LYS A 140 34.43 24.96 22.48
N GLU A 141 34.04 26.04 21.81
CA GLU A 141 32.64 26.33 21.48
C GLU A 141 32.02 25.23 20.60
N GLN A 142 32.75 24.77 19.58
CA GLN A 142 32.27 23.71 18.70
C GLN A 142 32.12 22.38 19.45
N TYR A 143 33.04 22.06 20.35
CA TYR A 143 32.90 20.89 21.20
C TYR A 143 31.68 20.97 22.13
N GLU A 144 31.42 22.13 22.73
CA GLU A 144 30.23 22.37 23.57
C GLU A 144 28.93 22.23 22.76
N GLN A 145 28.89 22.73 21.53
CA GLN A 145 27.73 22.55 20.64
C GLN A 145 27.49 21.08 20.26
N ILE A 146 28.56 20.35 19.93
CA ILE A 146 28.49 18.94 19.57
C ILE A 146 28.15 18.06 20.79
N SER A 147 28.59 18.43 22.00
CA SER A 147 28.27 17.72 23.26
C SER A 147 26.91 18.04 23.83
N SER A 148 26.34 19.19 23.49
CA SER A 148 25.00 19.59 23.94
C SER A 148 23.88 19.21 22.98
N SER A 149 24.16 18.44 21.93
CA SER A 149 23.15 18.00 20.97
C SER A 149 23.27 16.52 20.63
N VAL A 150 22.12 15.91 20.35
CA VAL A 150 21.99 14.54 19.85
C VAL A 150 21.04 14.59 18.68
N GLU A 151 21.49 14.07 17.54
CA GLU A 151 20.72 13.96 16.31
C GLU A 151 20.75 12.51 15.85
N MET A 152 19.57 11.89 15.75
CA MET A 152 19.38 10.52 15.31
C MET A 152 19.19 10.47 13.79
N LYS A 153 19.84 9.49 13.14
CA LYS A 153 19.72 9.21 11.72
C LYS A 153 19.58 7.73 11.45
N HIS A 154 19.17 7.39 10.23
CA HIS A 154 19.07 6.00 9.77
C HIS A 154 19.51 5.85 8.31
N ASN A 155 19.75 4.60 7.90
CA ASN A 155 20.06 4.24 6.51
C ASN A 155 18.92 3.47 5.81
N ALA A 156 17.71 3.46 6.39
CA ALA A 156 16.56 2.75 5.82
C ALA A 156 16.27 3.15 4.36
N SER A 157 15.84 2.16 3.56
CA SER A 157 15.49 2.38 2.16
C SER A 157 14.16 3.12 1.99
N SER A 158 13.86 3.56 0.77
CA SER A 158 12.57 4.18 0.43
C SER A 158 11.34 3.28 0.65
N ALA A 159 11.52 2.00 0.97
CA ALA A 159 10.42 1.10 1.32
C ALA A 159 9.96 1.23 2.77
N VAL A 160 10.73 1.91 3.62
CA VAL A 160 10.48 2.02 5.06
C VAL A 160 10.51 3.48 5.49
N SER A 161 9.48 3.92 6.20
CA SER A 161 9.45 5.21 6.88
C SER A 161 9.87 5.02 8.34
N ILE A 162 10.80 5.86 8.80
CA ILE A 162 11.22 5.89 10.20
C ILE A 162 10.97 7.30 10.73
N ARG A 163 10.18 7.39 11.79
CA ARG A 163 9.88 8.65 12.47
C ARG A 163 10.36 8.60 13.91
N PHE A 164 10.92 9.71 14.38
CA PHE A 164 11.47 9.84 15.72
C PHE A 164 10.60 10.75 16.56
N PHE A 165 10.29 10.30 17.76
CA PHE A 165 9.45 11.01 18.70
C PHE A 165 10.16 11.11 20.04
N THR A 166 10.33 12.32 20.54
CA THR A 166 10.95 12.55 21.84
C THR A 166 10.45 13.86 22.44
N ASN A 167 10.59 14.01 23.75
CA ASN A 167 10.31 15.26 24.46
C ASN A 167 11.58 16.10 24.71
N CYS A 168 12.76 15.60 24.34
CA CYS A 168 14.05 16.26 24.59
C CYS A 168 14.22 16.77 26.04
N LEU A 169 13.77 16.00 27.04
CA LEU A 169 13.80 16.37 28.47
C LEU A 169 12.97 17.60 28.83
N ASN A 170 12.03 18.00 27.98
CA ASN A 170 11.11 19.08 28.29
C ASN A 170 10.23 18.69 29.49
N ALA A 171 10.15 19.58 30.49
CA ALA A 171 9.38 19.39 31.71
C ALA A 171 7.87 19.23 31.47
N SER A 172 7.35 19.74 30.34
CA SER A 172 5.94 19.53 29.96
C SER A 172 5.63 18.07 29.59
N GLY A 173 6.66 17.26 29.31
CA GLY A 173 6.52 15.88 28.86
C GLY A 173 5.99 15.71 27.43
N THR A 174 5.75 16.81 26.70
CA THR A 174 5.17 16.77 25.36
C THR A 174 6.12 16.12 24.37
N VAL A 175 5.71 14.99 23.80
CA VAL A 175 6.47 14.27 22.78
C VAL A 175 6.21 14.93 21.42
N VAL A 176 7.27 15.30 20.72
CA VAL A 176 7.20 15.91 19.38
C VAL A 176 7.91 15.03 18.36
N ASN A 177 7.49 15.14 17.10
CA ASN A 177 8.18 14.48 15.98
C ASN A 177 9.48 15.24 15.69
N THR A 178 10.58 14.77 16.27
CA THR A 178 11.93 15.32 16.06
C THR A 178 12.95 14.21 16.22
N ASN A 179 13.97 14.25 15.36
CA ASN A 179 15.14 13.40 15.47
C ASN A 179 16.30 14.11 16.19
N LYS A 180 16.14 15.37 16.59
CA LYS A 180 17.20 16.20 17.16
C LYS A 180 16.77 16.84 18.48
N CYS A 181 17.66 16.78 19.46
CA CYS A 181 17.56 17.48 20.73
C CYS A 181 18.81 18.33 20.94
N GLY A 182 18.63 19.53 21.50
CA GLY A 182 19.71 20.45 21.90
C GLY A 182 19.66 20.76 23.38
N ASN A 183 20.65 21.53 23.87
CA ASN A 183 20.81 21.93 25.28
C ASN A 183 20.94 20.76 26.27
N ILE A 184 21.54 19.67 25.81
CA ILE A 184 21.76 18.45 26.58
C ILE A 184 23.03 18.61 27.42
N LYS A 185 23.05 18.04 28.62
CA LYS A 185 24.23 18.00 29.49
C LYS A 185 24.80 16.60 29.60
N VAL A 186 26.06 16.51 29.98
CA VAL A 186 26.71 15.23 30.26
C VAL A 186 25.96 14.54 31.41
N GLY A 187 25.52 13.31 31.18
CA GLY A 187 24.74 12.51 32.14
C GLY A 187 23.23 12.48 31.87
N ASP A 188 22.73 13.36 31.00
CA ASP A 188 21.34 13.35 30.59
C ASP A 188 20.99 12.11 29.75
N VAL A 189 19.78 11.58 29.92
CA VAL A 189 19.29 10.39 29.20
C VAL A 189 18.05 10.74 28.40
N ILE A 190 18.15 10.70 27.08
CA ILE A 190 17.05 11.00 26.17
C ILE A 190 16.46 9.72 25.63
N ASN A 191 15.14 9.58 25.75
CA ASN A 191 14.41 8.47 25.18
C ASN A 191 13.78 8.89 23.85
N PHE A 192 14.08 8.12 22.80
CA PHE A 192 13.44 8.23 21.49
C PHE A 192 12.46 7.09 21.32
N LYS A 193 11.19 7.41 21.08
CA LYS A 193 10.22 6.47 20.50
C LYS A 193 10.39 6.49 18.98
N ILE A 194 10.56 5.32 18.39
CA ILE A 194 10.80 5.16 16.95
C ILE A 194 9.60 4.44 16.35
N ASP A 195 8.91 5.10 15.42
CA ASP A 195 7.84 4.48 14.65
C ASP A 195 8.42 4.02 13.31
N ILE A 196 8.33 2.72 13.02
CA ILE A 196 8.84 2.08 11.80
C ILE A 196 7.65 1.57 11.00
N GLU A 197 7.52 2.04 9.77
CA GLU A 197 6.37 1.76 8.91
C GLU A 197 6.85 1.26 7.54
N VAL A 198 6.37 0.09 7.12
CA VAL A 198 6.65 -0.46 5.79
C VAL A 198 5.66 0.15 4.80
N LEU A 199 6.16 0.96 3.86
CA LEU A 199 5.35 1.70 2.90
C LEU A 199 5.02 0.89 1.64
N LYS A 200 5.92 0.00 1.24
CA LYS A 200 5.78 -0.83 0.04
C LYS A 200 6.50 -2.15 0.21
N CYS A 201 6.01 -3.15 -0.50
CA CYS A 201 6.63 -4.46 -0.63
C CYS A 201 7.55 -4.51 -1.86
N PRO A 202 8.87 -4.64 -1.69
CA PRO A 202 9.79 -4.83 -2.80
C PRO A 202 9.47 -6.11 -3.60
N LYS A 203 9.59 -6.02 -4.92
CA LYS A 203 9.33 -7.16 -5.82
C LYS A 203 10.34 -8.28 -5.58
N GLU A 204 11.62 -7.93 -5.52
CA GLU A 204 12.70 -8.89 -5.28
C GLU A 204 12.75 -9.31 -3.82
N ARG A 205 12.80 -10.62 -3.57
CA ARG A 205 12.80 -11.19 -2.22
C ARG A 205 14.00 -10.72 -1.39
N LYS A 206 15.17 -10.50 -2.00
CA LYS A 206 16.37 -10.00 -1.31
C LYS A 206 16.16 -8.62 -0.68
N ASP A 207 15.37 -7.76 -1.34
CA ASP A 207 15.12 -6.40 -0.88
C ASP A 207 14.05 -6.34 0.23
N ARG A 208 13.34 -7.44 0.48
CA ARG A 208 12.39 -7.58 1.59
C ARG A 208 13.08 -7.87 2.92
N PHE A 209 14.35 -8.28 2.89
CA PHE A 209 15.20 -8.41 4.06
C PHE A 209 16.16 -7.22 4.08
N GLN A 210 16.09 -6.40 5.13
CA GLN A 210 16.93 -5.20 5.25
C GLN A 210 17.53 -5.11 6.65
N THR A 211 18.83 -4.83 6.72
CA THR A 211 19.48 -4.45 7.96
C THR A 211 19.53 -2.92 8.04
N ILE A 212 18.69 -2.36 8.90
CA ILE A 212 18.59 -0.93 9.14
C ILE A 212 19.46 -0.59 10.34
N GLN A 213 20.28 0.45 10.19
CA GLN A 213 21.08 1.03 11.26
C GLN A 213 20.46 2.36 11.66
N ILE A 214 20.14 2.50 12.94
CA ILE A 214 19.74 3.76 13.56
C ILE A 214 20.89 4.20 14.48
N TYR A 215 21.39 5.41 14.30
CA TYR A 215 22.60 5.87 14.97
C TYR A 215 22.53 7.37 15.31
N PRO A 216 23.17 7.79 16.41
CA PRO A 216 23.42 9.21 16.67
C PRO A 216 24.61 9.71 15.83
N VAL A 217 24.48 10.91 15.26
CA VAL A 217 25.54 11.52 14.45
C VAL A 217 26.82 11.71 15.28
N GLY A 218 27.97 11.32 14.71
CA GLY A 218 29.29 11.52 15.32
C GLY A 218 29.61 10.61 16.51
N ILE A 219 28.86 9.50 16.67
CA ILE A 219 29.06 8.48 17.70
C ILE A 219 29.13 7.10 17.03
N ASN A 220 30.03 6.24 17.50
CA ASN A 220 30.34 4.93 16.89
C ASN A 220 29.44 3.79 17.40
N GLU A 221 28.26 4.10 17.95
CA GLU A 221 27.29 3.13 18.46
C GLU A 221 26.00 3.25 17.65
N SER A 222 25.33 2.12 17.41
CA SER A 222 24.11 2.07 16.63
C SER A 222 23.18 0.96 17.10
N LEU A 223 21.89 1.15 16.85
CA LEU A 223 20.86 0.13 16.94
C LEU A 223 20.72 -0.53 15.57
N ILE A 224 20.90 -1.85 15.54
CA ILE A 224 20.75 -2.67 14.34
C ILE A 224 19.37 -3.31 14.37
N ILE A 225 18.62 -3.15 13.29
CA ILE A 225 17.27 -3.70 13.10
C ILE A 225 17.30 -4.60 11.88
N ASP A 226 17.09 -5.89 12.08
CA ASP A 226 16.87 -6.84 10.99
C ASP A 226 15.37 -6.90 10.69
N LEU A 227 15.00 -6.28 9.55
CA LEU A 227 13.63 -6.16 9.10
C LEU A 227 13.32 -7.20 8.02
N GLU A 228 12.33 -8.04 8.28
CA GLU A 228 11.70 -8.91 7.28
C GLU A 228 10.32 -8.36 6.91
N MET A 229 10.13 -7.99 5.65
CA MET A 229 8.85 -7.52 5.13
C MET A 229 7.96 -8.70 4.72
N LEU A 230 6.86 -8.88 5.44
CA LEU A 230 5.87 -9.93 5.18
C LEU A 230 4.92 -9.51 4.04
N CYS A 231 5.35 -9.78 2.81
CA CYS A 231 4.64 -9.38 1.59
C CYS A 231 3.82 -10.48 0.93
N GLU A 232 3.99 -11.72 1.39
CA GLU A 232 3.36 -12.91 0.82
C GLU A 232 2.60 -13.66 1.92
N CYS A 233 1.50 -14.29 1.54
CA CYS A 233 0.77 -15.17 2.42
C CYS A 233 1.47 -16.53 2.50
N ASN A 234 1.35 -17.23 3.63
CA ASN A 234 1.98 -18.55 3.78
C ASN A 234 1.45 -19.58 2.77
N CYS A 235 0.19 -19.47 2.35
CA CYS A 235 -0.43 -20.34 1.33
C CYS A 235 0.06 -20.09 -0.11
N GLU A 236 0.88 -19.05 -0.34
CA GLU A 236 1.50 -18.78 -1.64
C GLU A 236 2.87 -19.47 -1.77
N LYS A 237 3.35 -20.09 -0.70
CA LYS A 237 4.69 -20.66 -0.65
C LYS A 237 4.68 -22.13 -1.11
N PRO A 238 5.69 -22.57 -1.89
CA PRO A 238 5.90 -23.98 -2.19
C PRO A 238 5.91 -24.84 -0.93
N GLY A 239 5.12 -25.90 -0.93
CA GLY A 239 4.99 -26.85 0.18
C GLY A 239 3.82 -26.57 1.13
N ASP A 240 3.08 -25.47 0.98
CA ASP A 240 1.79 -25.31 1.66
C ASP A 240 0.73 -26.22 1.01
N LYS A 241 -0.25 -26.69 1.80
CA LYS A 241 -1.33 -27.56 1.30
C LYS A 241 -2.23 -26.88 0.27
N TYR A 242 -2.28 -25.55 0.25
CA TYR A 242 -3.00 -24.75 -0.73
C TYR A 242 -2.11 -24.24 -1.86
N TYR A 243 -0.89 -24.76 -1.97
CA TYR A 243 0.03 -24.47 -3.07
C TYR A 243 0.27 -25.72 -3.91
N GLN A 244 -0.06 -25.65 -5.18
CA GLN A 244 0.22 -26.73 -6.14
C GLN A 244 0.53 -26.15 -7.51
N GLU A 245 1.76 -26.34 -7.98
CA GLU A 245 2.15 -26.00 -9.35
C GLU A 245 1.46 -26.92 -10.37
N ASN A 246 1.09 -26.36 -11.52
CA ASN A 246 0.36 -27.06 -12.59
C ASN A 246 -0.81 -27.88 -12.03
N ALA A 247 -1.60 -27.25 -11.16
CA ALA A 247 -2.67 -27.93 -10.45
C ALA A 247 -3.75 -28.41 -11.42
N PRO A 248 -4.31 -29.63 -11.24
CA PRO A 248 -5.45 -30.08 -12.03
C PRO A 248 -6.67 -29.16 -11.93
N ALA A 249 -6.87 -28.53 -10.76
CA ALA A 249 -7.92 -27.54 -10.54
C ALA A 249 -7.72 -26.23 -11.33
N CYS A 250 -6.52 -26.02 -11.88
CA CYS A 250 -6.14 -24.91 -12.73
C CYS A 250 -5.81 -25.38 -14.15
N GLY A 251 -6.51 -26.43 -14.62
CA GLY A 251 -6.38 -26.92 -15.99
C GLY A 251 -4.99 -27.46 -16.34
N LEU A 252 -4.13 -27.72 -15.35
CA LEU A 252 -2.70 -28.01 -15.53
C LEU A 252 -1.90 -26.85 -16.17
N HIS A 253 -2.51 -25.67 -16.30
CA HIS A 253 -1.94 -24.48 -16.94
C HIS A 253 -1.77 -23.31 -15.96
N GLY A 254 -1.72 -23.59 -14.66
CA GLY A 254 -1.48 -22.60 -13.63
C GLY A 254 -1.13 -23.20 -12.29
N THR A 255 -0.72 -22.33 -11.37
CA THR A 255 -0.43 -22.68 -9.98
C THR A 255 -1.64 -22.39 -9.12
N TYR A 256 -2.16 -23.41 -8.41
CA TYR A 256 -3.17 -23.18 -7.38
C TYR A 256 -2.47 -22.60 -6.15
N LYS A 257 -2.86 -21.41 -5.72
CA LYS A 257 -2.32 -20.74 -4.53
C LYS A 257 -3.40 -19.98 -3.78
N CYS A 258 -3.51 -20.21 -2.48
CA CYS A 258 -4.47 -19.55 -1.59
C CYS A 258 -5.94 -19.58 -2.05
N GLY A 259 -6.40 -20.67 -2.67
CA GLY A 259 -7.80 -20.81 -3.08
C GLY A 259 -8.12 -20.39 -4.52
N ILE A 260 -7.16 -19.82 -5.24
CA ILE A 260 -7.31 -19.35 -6.62
C ILE A 260 -6.22 -19.89 -7.53
N CYS A 261 -6.40 -19.77 -8.84
CA CYS A 261 -5.43 -20.15 -9.85
C CYS A 261 -4.64 -18.94 -10.35
N ASP A 262 -3.31 -19.05 -10.34
CA ASP A 262 -2.37 -18.14 -10.97
C ASP A 262 -1.90 -18.75 -12.29
N CYS A 263 -2.43 -18.25 -13.40
CA CYS A 263 -2.25 -18.89 -14.70
C CYS A 263 -0.86 -18.64 -15.28
N ASN A 264 -0.33 -19.67 -15.94
CA ASN A 264 0.91 -19.56 -16.69
C ASN A 264 0.73 -18.55 -17.84
N PRO A 265 1.81 -17.89 -18.30
CA PRO A 265 1.73 -16.94 -19.41
C PRO A 265 1.03 -17.55 -20.63
N GLY A 266 -0.01 -16.87 -21.12
CA GLY A 266 -0.83 -17.30 -22.27
C GLY A 266 -2.08 -18.09 -21.90
N ALA A 267 -2.22 -18.53 -20.65
CA ALA A 267 -3.45 -19.09 -20.10
C ALA A 267 -4.19 -18.08 -19.22
N PHE A 268 -5.52 -18.14 -19.20
CA PHE A 268 -6.38 -17.25 -18.41
C PHE A 268 -7.74 -17.94 -18.13
N GLY A 269 -8.57 -17.30 -17.30
CA GLY A 269 -9.79 -17.91 -16.75
C GLY A 269 -9.64 -18.25 -15.28
N ARG A 270 -10.75 -18.52 -14.58
CA ARG A 270 -10.74 -18.79 -13.13
C ARG A 270 -9.97 -20.06 -12.79
N HIS A 271 -9.91 -20.99 -13.73
CA HIS A 271 -9.25 -22.29 -13.64
C HIS A 271 -8.17 -22.46 -14.72
N CYS A 272 -7.67 -21.36 -15.30
CA CYS A 272 -6.70 -21.37 -16.41
C CYS A 272 -7.10 -22.27 -17.58
N GLU A 273 -8.41 -22.35 -17.82
CA GLU A 273 -9.04 -23.26 -18.76
C GLU A 273 -8.96 -22.77 -20.22
N CYS A 274 -8.40 -21.58 -20.45
CA CYS A 274 -8.38 -20.93 -21.75
C CYS A 274 -6.96 -20.54 -22.15
N SER A 275 -6.68 -20.55 -23.45
CA SER A 275 -5.40 -20.09 -23.99
C SER A 275 -5.56 -19.09 -25.15
N GLY A 276 -4.55 -18.23 -25.36
CA GLY A 276 -4.55 -17.27 -26.47
C GLY A 276 -4.66 -17.92 -27.86
N ASP A 277 -4.13 -19.14 -28.00
CA ASP A 277 -4.20 -19.92 -29.25
C ASP A 277 -5.61 -20.46 -29.55
N GLU A 278 -6.45 -20.66 -28.52
CA GLU A 278 -7.85 -21.06 -28.69
C GLU A 278 -8.73 -19.89 -29.15
N ILE A 279 -8.47 -18.68 -28.65
CA ILE A 279 -9.10 -17.45 -29.14
C ILE A 279 -8.73 -17.19 -30.61
N ALA A 280 -7.47 -17.44 -30.99
CA ALA A 280 -7.03 -17.26 -32.38
C ALA A 280 -7.70 -18.25 -33.35
N LYS A 281 -8.04 -19.46 -32.88
CA LYS A 281 -8.76 -20.48 -33.68
C LYS A 281 -10.27 -20.25 -33.75
N HIS A 282 -10.84 -19.55 -32.76
CA HIS A 282 -12.24 -19.13 -32.74
C HIS A 282 -12.35 -17.60 -32.57
N PRO A 283 -12.08 -16.81 -33.62
CA PRO A 283 -11.94 -15.35 -33.52
C PRO A 283 -13.28 -14.61 -33.49
N LYS A 284 -14.26 -15.11 -32.74
CA LYS A 284 -15.50 -14.41 -32.47
C LYS A 284 -15.98 -14.73 -31.06
N THR A 285 -16.56 -13.72 -30.46
CA THR A 285 -17.60 -13.65 -29.43
C THR A 285 -18.70 -14.75 -29.54
N ILE A 286 -18.32 -16.03 -29.62
CA ILE A 286 -19.21 -17.18 -29.78
C ILE A 286 -19.35 -17.81 -28.39
N GLY A 287 -20.46 -17.56 -27.73
CA GLY A 287 -20.84 -18.25 -26.50
C GLY A 287 -21.34 -17.35 -25.37
N CYS A 288 -21.03 -16.05 -25.40
CA CYS A 288 -21.49 -15.09 -24.37
C CYS A 288 -22.69 -14.24 -24.78
N ALA A 289 -23.19 -14.42 -26.00
CA ALA A 289 -24.46 -13.85 -26.44
C ALA A 289 -25.31 -14.95 -27.09
N PRO A 290 -26.64 -14.93 -26.88
CA PRO A 290 -27.54 -15.87 -27.55
C PRO A 290 -27.37 -15.80 -29.07
N PRO A 291 -27.44 -16.93 -29.81
CA PRO A 291 -27.24 -16.96 -31.27
C PRO A 291 -28.25 -16.09 -32.05
N ASN A 292 -29.41 -15.79 -31.45
CA ASN A 292 -30.45 -14.93 -32.02
C ASN A 292 -30.45 -13.50 -31.47
N SER A 293 -29.43 -13.09 -30.70
CA SER A 293 -29.37 -11.76 -30.12
C SER A 293 -29.08 -10.70 -31.18
N THR A 294 -30.05 -9.80 -31.40
CA THR A 294 -29.91 -8.65 -32.33
C THR A 294 -29.15 -7.49 -31.72
N THR A 295 -29.03 -7.42 -30.39
CA THR A 295 -28.38 -6.32 -29.67
C THR A 295 -26.87 -6.52 -29.50
N GLY A 296 -26.38 -7.76 -29.60
CA GLY A 296 -24.97 -8.10 -29.42
C GLY A 296 -24.44 -7.87 -28.00
N ILE A 297 -25.32 -7.64 -27.01
CA ILE A 297 -24.91 -7.42 -25.62
C ILE A 297 -24.47 -8.75 -25.02
N GLU A 298 -23.21 -8.83 -24.62
CA GLU A 298 -22.64 -9.99 -23.94
C GLU A 298 -23.21 -10.11 -22.52
N CYS A 299 -23.51 -11.35 -22.12
CA CYS A 299 -23.97 -11.70 -20.78
C CYS A 299 -25.17 -10.87 -20.31
N SER A 300 -26.04 -10.49 -21.26
CA SER A 300 -27.19 -9.61 -21.05
C SER A 300 -26.86 -8.31 -20.30
N GLY A 301 -25.58 -7.87 -20.29
CA GLY A 301 -25.09 -6.71 -19.53
C GLY A 301 -25.12 -6.90 -18.01
N ARG A 302 -25.28 -8.12 -17.52
CA ARG A 302 -25.40 -8.49 -16.09
C ARG A 302 -24.31 -9.48 -15.65
N GLY A 303 -23.20 -9.50 -16.38
CA GLY A 303 -22.09 -10.42 -16.14
C GLY A 303 -20.90 -10.08 -17.04
N THR A 304 -19.78 -10.76 -16.79
CA THR A 304 -18.56 -10.63 -17.60
C THR A 304 -18.42 -11.87 -18.49
N CYS A 305 -18.14 -11.67 -19.78
CA CYS A 305 -17.81 -12.78 -20.66
C CYS A 305 -16.39 -13.28 -20.37
N ILE A 306 -16.28 -14.52 -19.90
CA ILE A 306 -15.00 -15.19 -19.64
C ILE A 306 -14.97 -16.44 -20.50
N CYS A 307 -14.12 -16.44 -21.53
CA CYS A 307 -13.87 -17.59 -22.39
C CYS A 307 -15.12 -18.20 -23.05
N GLY A 308 -16.05 -17.36 -23.52
CA GLY A 308 -17.26 -17.85 -24.20
C GLY A 308 -18.37 -18.35 -23.26
N ARG A 309 -18.25 -18.14 -21.95
CA ARG A 309 -19.33 -18.29 -20.97
C ARG A 309 -19.48 -17.02 -20.14
N CYS A 310 -20.71 -16.75 -19.70
CA CYS A 310 -20.99 -15.62 -18.84
C CYS A 310 -20.79 -15.94 -17.36
N ASP A 311 -20.03 -15.08 -16.67
CA ASP A 311 -19.92 -15.05 -15.21
C ASP A 311 -20.84 -13.93 -14.69
N CYS A 312 -21.96 -14.32 -14.08
CA CYS A 312 -23.01 -13.39 -13.68
C CYS A 312 -22.65 -12.60 -12.42
N GLU A 313 -23.03 -11.32 -12.39
CA GLU A 313 -22.75 -10.46 -11.24
C GLU A 313 -23.44 -10.97 -9.97
N SER A 314 -22.67 -11.04 -8.88
CA SER A 314 -23.19 -11.40 -7.56
C SER A 314 -23.71 -10.17 -6.82
N ARG A 315 -24.96 -10.20 -6.36
CA ARG A 315 -25.54 -9.13 -5.52
C ARG A 315 -25.29 -9.42 -4.03
N GLY A 316 -24.87 -8.41 -3.28
CA GLY A 316 -24.32 -8.54 -1.91
C GLY A 316 -25.30 -8.97 -0.80
N LEU A 317 -26.58 -9.16 -1.10
CA LEU A 317 -27.61 -9.65 -0.18
C LEU A 317 -28.00 -11.06 -0.64
N GLY A 318 -27.42 -12.09 -0.02
CA GLY A 318 -27.29 -13.48 -0.55
C GLY A 318 -28.56 -14.25 -0.96
N THR A 319 -29.74 -13.64 -0.98
CA THR A 319 -30.99 -14.19 -1.51
C THR A 319 -31.23 -13.83 -2.99
N GLU A 320 -30.68 -12.72 -3.48
CA GLU A 320 -30.83 -12.29 -4.88
C GLU A 320 -29.75 -12.91 -5.77
N LYS A 321 -30.16 -13.52 -6.89
CA LYS A 321 -29.27 -14.22 -7.81
C LYS A 321 -29.59 -13.87 -9.25
N ILE A 322 -28.53 -13.63 -10.02
CA ILE A 322 -28.55 -13.55 -11.48
C ILE A 322 -27.92 -14.85 -11.99
N TYR A 323 -28.55 -15.49 -12.97
CA TYR A 323 -28.15 -16.80 -13.49
C TYR A 323 -28.62 -16.98 -14.95
N GLY A 324 -28.34 -18.16 -15.51
CA GLY A 324 -28.56 -18.46 -16.93
C GLY A 324 -27.24 -18.46 -17.69
N ASP A 325 -27.23 -19.09 -18.87
CA ASP A 325 -26.01 -19.26 -19.68
C ASP A 325 -25.47 -17.90 -20.18
N TYR A 326 -26.34 -16.89 -20.24
CA TYR A 326 -26.07 -15.54 -20.68
C TYR A 326 -26.44 -14.50 -19.61
N CYS A 327 -26.61 -14.88 -18.33
CA CYS A 327 -27.08 -14.00 -17.27
C CYS A 327 -28.42 -13.32 -17.59
N GLU A 328 -29.29 -14.06 -18.28
CA GLU A 328 -30.60 -13.64 -18.76
C GLU A 328 -31.70 -13.78 -17.69
N CYS A 329 -31.47 -14.58 -16.64
CA CYS A 329 -32.44 -14.85 -15.59
C CYS A 329 -32.04 -14.23 -14.25
N ASP A 330 -33.05 -13.95 -13.44
CA ASP A 330 -32.89 -13.61 -12.04
C ASP A 330 -34.09 -14.14 -11.23
N ASN A 331 -33.98 -14.09 -9.90
CA ASN A 331 -35.04 -14.55 -8.98
C ASN A 331 -35.77 -13.39 -8.27
N PHE A 332 -35.68 -12.16 -8.78
CA PHE A 332 -36.22 -10.97 -8.11
C PHE A 332 -37.06 -10.04 -9.01
N SER A 333 -37.14 -10.32 -10.31
CA SER A 333 -37.86 -9.51 -11.31
C SER A 333 -39.25 -10.04 -11.69
N CYS A 334 -39.91 -10.83 -10.83
CA CYS A 334 -41.27 -11.33 -11.07
C CYS A 334 -42.40 -10.37 -10.58
N GLU A 335 -43.63 -10.74 -10.97
CA GLU A 335 -44.93 -10.39 -10.37
C GLU A 335 -44.89 -9.97 -8.89
N ARG A 336 -45.26 -8.73 -8.52
CA ARG A 336 -45.50 -8.37 -7.10
C ARG A 336 -46.97 -8.15 -6.81
N HIS A 337 -47.44 -8.69 -5.69
CA HIS A 337 -48.77 -8.42 -5.15
C HIS A 337 -48.62 -7.92 -3.71
N MET A 338 -49.28 -6.80 -3.38
CA MET A 338 -49.15 -6.13 -2.07
C MET A 338 -47.70 -5.87 -1.62
N GLY A 339 -46.80 -5.62 -2.59
CA GLY A 339 -45.37 -5.37 -2.33
C GLY A 339 -44.51 -6.63 -2.23
N GLU A 340 -45.10 -7.81 -2.12
CA GLU A 340 -44.38 -9.08 -2.01
C GLU A 340 -44.22 -9.77 -3.38
N LEU A 341 -43.03 -10.31 -3.62
CA LEU A 341 -42.70 -11.05 -4.85
C LEU A 341 -43.46 -12.37 -4.87
N CYS A 342 -44.19 -12.63 -5.95
CA CYS A 342 -45.05 -13.82 -6.11
C CYS A 342 -46.01 -14.05 -4.94
N SER A 343 -46.56 -12.96 -4.38
CA SER A 343 -47.44 -12.97 -3.20
C SER A 343 -46.80 -13.56 -1.93
N GLY A 344 -45.46 -13.50 -1.84
CA GLY A 344 -44.70 -13.97 -0.69
C GLY A 344 -44.22 -15.41 -0.83
N GLU A 345 -43.22 -15.78 -0.03
CA GLU A 345 -42.59 -17.11 -0.11
C GLU A 345 -43.57 -18.26 0.17
N THR A 346 -44.67 -18.02 0.87
CA THR A 346 -45.71 -19.01 1.16
C THR A 346 -46.61 -19.31 -0.04
N HIS A 347 -46.65 -18.43 -1.04
CA HIS A 347 -47.55 -18.54 -2.20
C HIS A 347 -46.80 -18.93 -3.48
N GLY A 348 -45.55 -18.49 -3.66
CA GLY A 348 -44.79 -18.83 -4.85
C GLY A 348 -43.31 -18.48 -4.77
N THR A 349 -42.56 -18.96 -5.75
CA THR A 349 -41.13 -18.64 -5.93
C THR A 349 -40.88 -18.06 -7.32
N CYS A 350 -40.09 -16.99 -7.40
CA CYS A 350 -39.72 -16.37 -8.67
C CYS A 350 -38.59 -17.15 -9.35
N ASP A 351 -38.81 -17.51 -10.62
CA ASP A 351 -37.82 -18.14 -11.49
C ASP A 351 -37.90 -17.50 -12.89
N CYS A 352 -36.85 -16.80 -13.27
CA CYS A 352 -36.68 -16.15 -14.57
C CYS A 352 -37.91 -15.36 -15.07
N GLY A 353 -38.47 -14.50 -14.21
CA GLY A 353 -39.63 -13.66 -14.53
C GLY A 353 -40.99 -14.34 -14.42
N VAL A 354 -41.04 -15.63 -14.03
CA VAL A 354 -42.27 -16.39 -13.81
C VAL A 354 -42.43 -16.73 -12.33
N CYS A 355 -43.63 -16.51 -11.78
CA CYS A 355 -43.98 -16.98 -10.45
C CYS A 355 -44.43 -18.44 -10.49
N ASN A 356 -43.62 -19.34 -9.94
CA ASN A 356 -43.99 -20.73 -9.74
C ASN A 356 -44.82 -20.85 -8.46
N CYS A 357 -46.15 -20.98 -8.60
CA CYS A 357 -47.06 -21.02 -7.48
C CYS A 357 -46.99 -22.34 -6.71
N LYS A 358 -47.06 -22.24 -5.39
CA LYS A 358 -47.17 -23.39 -4.49
C LYS A 358 -48.58 -24.00 -4.58
N PRO A 359 -48.75 -25.29 -4.23
CA PRO A 359 -50.06 -25.94 -4.28
C PRO A 359 -51.14 -25.13 -3.54
N GLY A 360 -52.30 -24.95 -4.18
CA GLY A 360 -53.39 -24.13 -3.66
C GLY A 360 -53.38 -22.66 -4.13
N TRP A 361 -52.36 -22.22 -4.88
CA TRP A 361 -52.25 -20.88 -5.44
C TRP A 361 -52.07 -20.92 -6.96
N THR A 362 -52.63 -19.93 -7.65
CA THR A 362 -52.59 -19.79 -9.11
C THR A 362 -52.50 -18.31 -9.53
N GLY A 363 -52.42 -18.07 -10.83
CA GLY A 363 -52.26 -16.75 -11.44
C GLY A 363 -50.80 -16.32 -11.63
N SER A 364 -50.57 -15.27 -12.43
CA SER A 364 -49.24 -14.80 -12.82
C SER A 364 -48.35 -14.34 -11.65
N ASN A 365 -48.95 -13.98 -10.53
CA ASN A 365 -48.31 -13.50 -9.31
C ASN A 365 -48.63 -14.37 -8.07
N CYS A 366 -49.27 -15.53 -8.25
CA CYS A 366 -49.68 -16.44 -7.17
C CYS A 366 -50.60 -15.84 -6.10
N ALA A 367 -51.33 -14.77 -6.43
CA ALA A 367 -52.27 -14.14 -5.49
C ALA A 367 -53.62 -14.88 -5.41
N CYS A 368 -53.92 -15.75 -6.38
CA CYS A 368 -55.24 -16.35 -6.54
C CYS A 368 -55.31 -17.69 -5.81
N GLU A 369 -56.20 -17.82 -4.82
CA GLU A 369 -56.43 -19.10 -4.16
C GLU A 369 -57.20 -20.06 -5.11
N GLU A 370 -56.71 -21.29 -5.26
CA GLU A 370 -57.34 -22.33 -6.08
C GLU A 370 -58.57 -22.94 -5.38
N SER A 371 -58.61 -22.84 -4.04
CA SER A 371 -59.69 -23.36 -3.23
C SER A 371 -60.95 -22.49 -3.33
N ASN A 372 -62.11 -23.14 -3.46
CA ASN A 372 -63.41 -22.48 -3.34
C ASN A 372 -63.89 -22.34 -1.89
N ALA A 373 -63.10 -22.76 -0.89
CA ALA A 373 -63.50 -22.73 0.52
C ALA A 373 -63.93 -21.33 0.99
N GLY A 374 -63.24 -20.28 0.53
CA GLY A 374 -63.57 -18.88 0.84
C GLY A 374 -64.87 -18.36 0.22
N CYS A 375 -65.50 -19.15 -0.67
CA CYS A 375 -66.74 -18.82 -1.37
C CYS A 375 -67.99 -19.50 -0.78
N TYR A 376 -67.84 -20.19 0.35
CA TYR A 376 -68.95 -20.74 1.12
C TYR A 376 -69.17 -19.93 2.41
N PRO A 377 -70.45 -19.68 2.81
CA PRO A 377 -70.75 -19.13 4.11
C PRO A 377 -70.17 -19.98 5.26
N PRO A 378 -69.80 -19.37 6.40
CA PRO A 378 -69.44 -20.12 7.59
C PRO A 378 -70.54 -21.14 7.93
N ASP A 379 -70.14 -22.35 8.31
CA ASP A 379 -71.03 -23.46 8.70
C ASP A 379 -71.71 -24.25 7.54
N VAL A 380 -71.36 -23.96 6.28
CA VAL A 380 -71.82 -24.74 5.11
C VAL A 380 -70.67 -25.62 4.60
N ILE A 381 -70.77 -26.94 4.80
CA ILE A 381 -69.76 -27.92 4.36
C ILE A 381 -70.01 -28.38 2.91
N GLU A 382 -71.27 -28.40 2.48
CA GLU A 382 -71.71 -28.60 1.10
C GLU A 382 -72.84 -27.62 0.80
N GLY A 383 -72.65 -26.74 -0.18
CA GLY A 383 -73.64 -25.76 -0.59
C GLY A 383 -73.32 -25.22 -1.98
N GLU A 384 -74.15 -24.32 -2.49
CA GLU A 384 -73.87 -23.68 -3.79
C GLU A 384 -72.79 -22.61 -3.62
N ILE A 385 -71.78 -22.64 -4.49
CA ILE A 385 -70.71 -21.63 -4.54
C ILE A 385 -71.37 -20.25 -4.67
N CYS A 386 -70.98 -19.32 -3.80
CA CYS A 386 -71.52 -17.96 -3.81
C CYS A 386 -73.06 -17.92 -3.74
N SER A 387 -73.63 -18.79 -2.90
CA SER A 387 -75.08 -18.94 -2.71
C SER A 387 -75.86 -19.20 -4.01
N GLY A 388 -75.21 -19.73 -5.05
CA GLY A 388 -75.82 -19.99 -6.36
C GLY A 388 -75.98 -18.76 -7.26
N HIS A 389 -75.45 -17.60 -6.84
CA HIS A 389 -75.72 -16.30 -7.47
C HIS A 389 -74.44 -15.54 -7.88
N GLY A 390 -73.37 -16.28 -8.18
CA GLY A 390 -72.08 -15.72 -8.55
C GLY A 390 -71.05 -16.78 -8.90
N MET A 391 -69.88 -16.33 -9.32
CA MET A 391 -68.72 -17.18 -9.58
C MET A 391 -67.65 -16.96 -8.50
N CYS A 392 -66.98 -18.03 -8.08
CA CYS A 392 -65.82 -17.94 -7.20
C CYS A 392 -64.58 -17.59 -8.05
N VAL A 393 -63.98 -16.43 -7.79
CA VAL A 393 -62.74 -15.99 -8.44
C VAL A 393 -61.73 -15.70 -7.35
N CYS A 394 -60.65 -16.49 -7.29
CA CYS A 394 -59.57 -16.34 -6.31
C CYS A 394 -60.04 -16.43 -4.84
N GLY A 395 -60.91 -17.40 -4.52
CA GLY A 395 -61.43 -17.60 -3.17
C GLY A 395 -62.44 -16.54 -2.71
N ALA A 396 -62.88 -15.64 -3.59
CA ALA A 396 -63.90 -14.63 -3.31
C ALA A 396 -65.06 -14.66 -4.33
N CYS A 397 -66.26 -14.36 -3.86
CA CYS A 397 -67.45 -14.37 -4.71
C CYS A 397 -67.59 -13.10 -5.53
N VAL A 398 -67.73 -13.28 -6.86
CA VAL A 398 -68.13 -12.25 -7.80
C VAL A 398 -69.59 -12.48 -8.15
N CYS A 399 -70.47 -11.64 -7.57
CA CYS A 399 -71.91 -11.79 -7.69
C CYS A 399 -72.44 -11.37 -9.06
N GLU A 400 -73.49 -12.05 -9.52
CA GLU A 400 -74.17 -11.69 -10.77
C GLU A 400 -74.94 -10.36 -10.62
N ASP A 401 -74.72 -9.46 -11.58
CA ASP A 401 -75.42 -8.17 -11.72
C ASP A 401 -76.12 -8.15 -13.08
N THR A 402 -77.42 -8.48 -13.09
CA THR A 402 -78.28 -8.46 -14.28
C THR A 402 -79.37 -7.40 -14.13
N GLN A 403 -80.08 -7.06 -15.22
CA GLN A 403 -81.17 -6.07 -15.16
C GLN A 403 -82.33 -6.51 -14.25
N GLU A 404 -82.51 -7.81 -14.00
CA GLU A 404 -83.64 -8.37 -13.24
C GLU A 404 -83.27 -8.76 -11.80
N SER A 405 -81.98 -8.95 -11.50
CA SER A 405 -81.51 -9.34 -10.17
C SER A 405 -80.07 -8.85 -9.92
N ARG A 406 -79.87 -8.24 -8.75
CA ARG A 406 -78.59 -7.68 -8.32
C ARG A 406 -78.20 -8.30 -6.99
N TYR A 407 -77.35 -9.31 -7.03
CA TYR A 407 -76.90 -9.98 -5.81
C TYR A 407 -75.69 -9.27 -5.20
N SER A 408 -75.63 -9.24 -3.88
CA SER A 408 -74.55 -8.58 -3.12
C SER A 408 -74.29 -9.32 -1.80
N GLY A 409 -73.22 -8.96 -1.10
CA GLY A 409 -72.77 -9.67 0.10
C GLY A 409 -71.50 -10.46 -0.17
N LYS A 410 -70.87 -10.98 0.90
CA LYS A 410 -69.58 -11.68 0.80
C LYS A 410 -69.71 -12.99 0.01
N PHE A 411 -70.90 -13.59 0.02
CA PHE A 411 -71.22 -14.86 -0.62
C PHE A 411 -72.43 -14.72 -1.55
N CYS A 412 -72.73 -13.51 -2.03
CA CYS A 412 -73.88 -13.19 -2.89
C CYS A 412 -75.26 -13.54 -2.30
N GLU A 413 -75.36 -13.51 -0.96
CA GLU A 413 -76.54 -13.94 -0.22
C GLU A 413 -77.68 -12.90 -0.17
N LYS A 414 -77.44 -11.66 -0.61
CA LYS A 414 -78.40 -10.56 -0.50
C LYS A 414 -78.96 -10.19 -1.87
N CYS A 415 -80.28 -10.33 -2.03
CA CYS A 415 -81.01 -9.85 -3.20
C CYS A 415 -81.98 -8.71 -2.78
N PRO A 416 -81.86 -7.49 -3.32
CA PRO A 416 -82.69 -6.33 -2.94
C PRO A 416 -84.18 -6.41 -3.32
N VAL A 417 -84.62 -7.43 -4.07
CA VAL A 417 -86.04 -7.58 -4.48
C VAL A 417 -86.81 -8.42 -3.47
N SER A 418 -87.37 -7.77 -2.45
CA SER A 418 -88.43 -8.33 -1.62
C SER A 418 -89.79 -8.17 -2.32
N SER A 419 -90.46 -9.31 -2.51
CA SER A 419 -91.81 -9.55 -3.05
C SER A 419 -92.88 -8.48 -2.81
N SER A 420 -93.67 -8.20 -3.85
CA SER A 420 -95.02 -7.62 -3.73
C SER A 420 -96.05 -8.65 -3.21
N ALA A 421 -96.94 -8.17 -2.33
CA ALA A 421 -98.31 -8.63 -2.01
C ALA A 421 -98.54 -9.82 -1.04
N GLN A 422 -99.26 -9.51 0.05
CA GLN A 422 -100.38 -10.22 0.75
C GLN A 422 -100.59 -9.44 2.07
N ASP A 423 -101.73 -8.82 2.44
CA ASP A 423 -103.15 -8.95 2.09
C ASP A 423 -103.80 -7.62 1.65
#